data_AF-A0A7K7X2S4-F1
#
_entry.id   AF-A0A7K7X2S4-F1
#
_cell.length_a   1.000
_cell.length_b   1.000
_cell.length_c   1.000
_cell.angle_alpha   90.00
_cell.angle_beta   90.00
_cell.angle_gamma   90.00
#
_symmetry.space_group_name_H-M   'P 1'
#
loop_
_entity.id
_entity.type
_entity.pdbx_description
1 polymer ?
#
loop_
_entity_poly.entity_id
_entity_poly.type
_entity_poly.pdbx_seq_one_letter_code
_entity_poly.pdbx_strand_id
1 'polypeptide(L)'
;TVLPKFNIDLVVTLLRQENAKDICVIQLSPEIKYCDYFIIVSGFSTRHLHAMANYMLKMYKHLREEGGLHTQIEGKETDDWLCIDFGNIVVHFMLPETREVYELEKLWTLGPYDDQLAQMTPQSLPKDFIFGLT
;
A
#
# COMPACT_ATOMS: atom_id res chain seq x y z
N THR A 1 -19.79 22.40 8.73
CA THR A 1 -19.09 21.38 9.53
C THR A 1 -17.99 20.81 8.67
N VAL A 2 -16.72 21.00 9.03
CA VAL A 2 -15.60 20.51 8.21
C VAL A 2 -15.64 18.98 8.25
N LEU A 3 -15.85 18.32 7.11
CA LEU A 3 -15.76 16.86 7.03
C LEU A 3 -14.35 16.44 7.47
N PRO A 4 -14.21 15.35 8.25
CA PRO A 4 -12.89 14.87 8.64
C PRO A 4 -12.10 14.53 7.36
N LYS A 5 -10.93 15.15 7.21
CA LYS A 5 -10.06 14.91 6.06
C LYS A 5 -9.48 13.51 6.12
N PHE A 6 -9.34 12.86 4.96
CA PHE A 6 -8.66 11.58 4.86
C PHE A 6 -7.16 11.77 5.16
N ASN A 7 -6.68 11.20 6.26
CA ASN A 7 -5.31 11.31 6.75
C ASN A 7 -4.84 9.99 7.38
N ILE A 8 -3.57 9.94 7.79
CA ILE A 8 -2.95 8.73 8.36
C ILE A 8 -3.66 8.23 9.63
N ASP A 9 -4.03 9.13 10.54
CA ASP A 9 -4.68 8.78 11.80
C ASP A 9 -6.03 8.09 11.56
N LEU A 10 -6.80 8.62 10.60
CA LEU A 10 -8.05 8.02 10.19
C LEU A 10 -7.83 6.64 9.58
N VAL A 11 -6.86 6.49 8.68
CA VAL A 11 -6.55 5.20 8.04
C VAL A 11 -6.20 4.15 9.10
N VAL A 12 -5.29 4.48 10.03
CA VAL A 12 -4.91 3.57 11.13
C VAL A 12 -6.11 3.26 12.02
N THR A 13 -6.98 4.24 12.30
CA THR A 13 -8.21 4.02 13.08
C THR A 13 -9.15 3.05 12.38
N LEU A 14 -9.39 3.22 11.08
CA LEU A 14 -10.24 2.33 10.29
C LEU A 14 -9.68 0.90 10.26
N LEU A 15 -8.36 0.74 10.08
CA LEU A 15 -7.71 -0.57 10.12
C LEU A 15 -7.85 -1.25 11.50
N ARG A 16 -7.72 -0.49 12.59
CA ARG A 16 -7.93 -1.01 13.94
C ARG A 16 -9.39 -1.38 14.21
N GLN A 17 -10.34 -0.60 13.71
CA GLN A 17 -11.77 -0.89 13.83
C GLN A 17 -12.17 -2.19 13.13
N GLU A 18 -11.56 -2.48 11.98
CA GLU A 18 -11.74 -3.75 11.29
C GLU A 18 -10.93 -4.91 11.93
N ASN A 19 -10.25 -4.69 13.05
CA ASN A 19 -9.40 -5.68 13.72
C ASN A 19 -8.29 -6.24 12.81
N ALA A 20 -7.61 -5.38 12.07
CA ALA A 20 -6.40 -5.77 11.35
C ALA A 20 -5.40 -6.48 12.29
N LYS A 21 -4.79 -7.56 11.79
CA LYS A 21 -3.90 -8.41 12.59
C LYS A 21 -2.60 -7.70 12.94
N ASP A 22 -2.01 -7.04 11.96
CA ASP A 22 -0.75 -6.32 12.11
C ASP A 22 -0.73 -5.11 11.17
N ILE A 23 -0.22 -3.98 11.65
CA ILE A 23 -0.19 -2.71 10.92
C ILE A 23 1.22 -2.12 11.05
N CYS A 24 1.91 -1.99 9.92
CA CYS A 24 3.17 -1.28 9.80
C CYS A 24 2.97 -0.02 8.96
N VAL A 25 3.43 1.11 9.47
CA VAL A 25 3.38 2.40 8.79
C VAL A 25 4.80 2.90 8.61
N ILE A 26 5.17 3.16 7.36
CA ILE A 26 6.47 3.69 6.98
C ILE A 26 6.24 5.09 6.43
N GLN A 27 6.84 6.08 7.07
CA GLN A 27 6.88 7.44 6.53
C GLN A 27 8.06 7.53 5.55
N LEU A 28 7.77 7.89 4.30
CA LEU A 28 8.81 8.02 3.27
C LEU A 28 9.45 9.41 3.31
N SER A 29 10.71 9.46 2.88
CA SER A 29 11.40 10.74 2.68
C SER A 29 10.76 11.52 1.53
N PRO A 30 10.59 12.85 1.64
CA PRO A 30 10.06 13.69 0.56
C PRO A 30 10.88 13.62 -0.75
N GLU A 31 12.11 13.12 -0.70
CA GLU A 31 12.95 12.88 -1.88
C GLU A 31 12.42 11.73 -2.75
N ILE A 32 11.72 10.78 -2.13
CA ILE A 32 11.07 9.65 -2.81
C ILE A 32 9.73 10.14 -3.36
N LYS A 33 9.68 10.40 -4.66
CA LYS A 33 8.47 10.89 -5.37
C LYS A 33 7.44 9.79 -5.63
N TYR A 34 7.06 9.06 -4.59
CA TYR A 34 6.05 8.01 -4.66
C TYR A 34 4.83 8.36 -3.81
N CYS A 35 4.93 8.24 -2.49
CA CYS A 35 3.89 8.63 -1.53
C CYS A 35 4.53 9.15 -0.23
N ASP A 36 3.74 9.75 0.66
CA ASP A 36 4.22 10.21 1.97
C ASP A 36 4.21 9.08 3.00
N TYR A 37 3.21 8.21 2.94
CA TYR A 37 3.03 7.07 3.85
C TYR A 37 2.80 5.77 3.09
N PHE A 38 3.64 4.79 3.38
CA PHE A 38 3.54 3.43 2.90
C PHE A 38 3.07 2.52 4.04
N ILE A 39 1.87 1.98 3.93
CA ILE A 39 1.24 1.18 4.98
C ILE A 39 1.14 -0.26 4.52
N ILE A 40 1.59 -1.18 5.36
CA ILE A 40 1.44 -2.62 5.17
C ILE A 40 0.56 -3.14 6.28
N VAL A 41 -0.54 -3.79 5.92
CA VAL A 41 -1.50 -4.34 6.86
C VAL A 41 -1.76 -5.81 6.58
N SER A 42 -1.75 -6.63 7.63
CA SER A 42 -2.04 -8.05 7.55
C SER A 42 -3.44 -8.41 8.01
N GLY A 43 -4.08 -9.30 7.26
CA GLY A 43 -5.39 -9.87 7.57
C GLY A 43 -5.30 -11.28 8.16
N PHE A 44 -6.45 -11.89 8.40
CA PHE A 44 -6.57 -13.28 8.90
C PHE A 44 -6.93 -14.27 7.80
N SER A 45 -7.54 -13.79 6.72
CA SER A 45 -7.97 -14.58 5.58
C SER A 45 -8.16 -13.67 4.37
N THR A 46 -8.23 -14.28 3.19
CA THR A 46 -8.52 -13.60 1.92
C THR A 46 -9.79 -12.75 2.03
N ARG A 47 -10.88 -13.34 2.54
CA ARG A 47 -12.15 -12.65 2.79
C ARG A 47 -12.01 -11.46 3.74
N HIS A 48 -11.20 -11.57 4.78
CA HIS A 48 -10.96 -10.46 5.71
C HIS A 48 -10.22 -9.30 5.02
N LEU A 49 -9.18 -9.60 4.23
CA LEU A 49 -8.46 -8.58 3.45
C LEU A 49 -9.39 -7.84 2.49
N HIS A 50 -10.18 -8.58 1.72
CA HIS A 50 -11.15 -8.01 0.79
C HIS A 50 -12.18 -7.15 1.51
N ALA A 51 -12.71 -7.57 2.66
CA ALA A 51 -13.65 -6.78 3.44
C ALA A 51 -13.03 -5.45 3.91
N MET A 52 -11.82 -5.51 4.49
CA MET A 52 -11.08 -4.32 4.94
C MET A 52 -10.80 -3.34 3.79
N ALA A 53 -10.30 -3.85 2.65
CA ALA A 53 -9.97 -3.03 1.49
C ALA A 53 -11.22 -2.33 0.92
N ASN A 54 -12.33 -3.07 0.78
CA ASN A 54 -13.60 -2.51 0.31
C ASN A 54 -14.17 -1.47 1.29
N TYR A 55 -14.08 -1.72 2.60
CA TYR A 55 -14.51 -0.77 3.62
C TYR A 55 -13.68 0.51 3.57
N MET A 56 -12.35 0.41 3.50
CA MET A 56 -11.45 1.54 3.37
C MET A 56 -11.77 2.38 2.12
N LEU A 57 -11.96 1.73 0.97
CA LEU A 57 -12.32 2.42 -0.27
C LEU A 57 -13.67 3.15 -0.15
N LYS A 58 -14.65 2.53 0.50
CA LYS A 58 -15.96 3.15 0.76
C LYS A 58 -15.83 4.39 1.64
N MET A 59 -15.03 4.31 2.71
CA MET A 59 -14.79 5.44 3.61
C MET A 59 -14.07 6.59 2.90
N TYR A 60 -13.05 6.28 2.08
CA TYR A 60 -12.38 7.28 1.25
C TYR A 60 -13.35 7.98 0.30
N LYS A 61 -14.20 7.23 -0.41
CA LYS A 61 -15.22 7.79 -1.32
C LYS A 61 -16.20 8.72 -0.62
N HIS A 62 -16.50 8.48 0.65
CA HIS A 62 -17.39 9.33 1.45
C HIS A 62 -16.71 10.62 1.93
N LEU A 63 -15.39 10.58 2.17
CA LEU A 63 -14.63 11.67 2.80
C LEU A 63 -13.83 12.52 1.82
N ARG A 64 -13.58 12.04 0.60
CA ARG A 64 -12.88 12.81 -0.43
C ARG A 64 -13.66 14.06 -0.81
N GLU A 65 -12.94 15.16 -1.00
CA GLU A 65 -13.50 16.40 -1.53
C GLU A 65 -13.86 16.24 -3.03
N GLU A 66 -14.72 17.15 -3.53
CA GLU A 66 -15.00 17.22 -4.97
C GLU A 66 -13.69 17.44 -5.75
N GLY A 67 -13.43 16.60 -6.75
CA GLY A 67 -12.15 16.60 -7.49
C GLY A 67 -11.02 15.76 -6.88
N GLY A 68 -11.24 15.08 -5.74
CA GLY A 68 -10.26 14.14 -5.19
C GLY A 68 -9.91 12.97 -6.13
N LEU A 69 -8.76 12.31 -5.89
CA LEU A 69 -8.28 11.19 -6.70
C LEU A 69 -9.34 10.08 -6.77
N HIS A 70 -9.58 9.54 -7.98
CA HIS A 70 -10.38 8.32 -8.11
C HIS A 70 -9.48 7.12 -7.83
N THR A 71 -9.81 6.37 -6.79
CA THR A 71 -9.01 5.25 -6.33
C THR A 71 -9.76 3.95 -6.55
N GLN A 72 -9.01 2.88 -6.78
CA GLN A 72 -9.53 1.53 -6.95
C GLN A 72 -8.67 0.55 -6.16
N ILE A 73 -9.25 -0.62 -5.89
CA ILE A 73 -8.49 -1.74 -5.33
C ILE A 73 -7.82 -2.46 -6.48
N GLU A 74 -6.50 -2.56 -6.43
CA GLU A 74 -5.69 -3.41 -7.30
C GLU A 74 -5.54 -4.79 -6.64
N GLY A 75 -5.41 -5.85 -7.46
CA GLY A 75 -5.33 -7.22 -6.95
C GLY A 75 -6.68 -7.79 -6.48
N LYS A 76 -7.80 -7.41 -7.11
CA LYS A 76 -9.12 -7.98 -6.76
C LYS A 76 -9.28 -9.45 -7.13
N GLU A 77 -8.54 -9.91 -8.13
CA GLU A 77 -8.56 -11.31 -8.56
C GLU A 77 -7.53 -12.16 -7.81
N THR A 78 -6.68 -11.54 -6.99
CA THR A 78 -5.70 -12.21 -6.14
C THR A 78 -6.28 -12.43 -4.74
N ASP A 79 -5.88 -13.55 -4.13
CA ASP A 79 -6.42 -13.97 -2.85
C ASP A 79 -5.63 -13.38 -1.67
N ASP A 80 -4.33 -13.15 -1.85
CA ASP A 80 -3.37 -12.98 -0.78
C ASP A 80 -2.77 -11.57 -0.67
N TRP A 81 -2.91 -10.76 -1.73
CA TRP A 81 -2.41 -9.38 -1.76
C TRP A 81 -3.35 -8.46 -2.54
N LEU A 82 -3.76 -7.37 -1.90
CA LEU A 82 -4.42 -6.23 -2.53
C LEU A 82 -3.68 -4.93 -2.22
N CYS A 83 -3.82 -3.91 -3.06
CA CYS A 83 -3.37 -2.56 -2.71
C CYS A 83 -4.38 -1.48 -3.09
N ILE A 84 -4.31 -0.36 -2.39
CA ILE A 84 -5.06 0.85 -2.71
C ILE A 84 -4.12 2.04 -2.61
N ASP A 85 -4.05 2.81 -3.70
CA ASP A 85 -3.30 4.06 -3.77
C ASP A 85 -4.27 5.25 -3.57
N PHE A 86 -4.03 6.06 -2.54
CA PHE A 86 -4.79 7.29 -2.25
C PHE A 86 -4.01 8.57 -2.61
N GLY A 87 -2.89 8.45 -3.33
CA GLY A 87 -1.96 9.52 -3.67
C GLY A 87 -0.86 9.63 -2.62
N ASN A 88 -1.12 10.34 -1.52
CA ASN A 88 -0.12 10.54 -0.46
C ASN A 88 -0.01 9.35 0.51
N ILE A 89 -1.01 8.46 0.53
CA ILE A 89 -1.02 7.27 1.37
C ILE A 89 -1.28 6.07 0.46
N VAL A 90 -0.42 5.05 0.55
CA VAL A 90 -0.62 3.77 -0.13
C VAL A 90 -0.77 2.68 0.92
N VAL A 91 -1.77 1.81 0.76
CA VAL A 91 -2.07 0.73 1.71
C VAL A 91 -2.01 -0.62 1.01
N HIS A 92 -1.14 -1.49 1.49
CA HIS A 92 -0.98 -2.88 1.04
C HIS A 92 -1.65 -3.81 2.04
N PHE A 93 -2.65 -4.56 1.59
CA PHE A 93 -3.39 -5.55 2.37
C PHE A 93 -2.87 -6.94 2.00
N MET A 94 -2.22 -7.64 2.93
CA MET A 94 -1.53 -8.90 2.65
C MET A 94 -1.87 -10.01 3.65
N LEU A 95 -1.81 -11.26 3.22
CA LEU A 95 -1.71 -12.37 4.17
C LEU A 95 -0.33 -12.35 4.86
N PRO A 96 -0.23 -12.83 6.11
CA PRO A 96 1.05 -12.89 6.83
C PRO A 96 2.15 -13.61 6.04
N GLU A 97 1.80 -14.71 5.38
CA GLU A 97 2.72 -15.52 4.58
C GLU A 97 3.26 -14.73 3.38
N THR A 98 2.38 -14.02 2.68
CA THR A 98 2.77 -13.14 1.56
C THR A 98 3.66 -11.98 2.03
N ARG A 99 3.36 -11.39 3.18
CA ARG A 99 4.19 -10.31 3.76
C ARG A 99 5.60 -10.79 4.12
N GLU A 100 5.74 -12.02 4.62
CA GLU A 100 7.03 -12.64 4.91
C GLU A 100 7.82 -12.99 3.63
N VAL A 101 7.15 -13.40 2.56
CA VAL A 101 7.82 -13.69 1.28
C VAL A 101 8.32 -12.42 0.59
N TYR A 102 7.51 -11.35 0.57
CA TYR A 102 7.84 -10.12 -0.16
C TYR A 102 8.66 -9.11 0.65
N GLU A 103 8.66 -9.22 1.99
CA GLU A 103 9.44 -8.39 2.92
C GLU A 103 9.41 -6.88 2.59
N LEU A 104 8.26 -6.34 2.18
CA LEU A 104 8.15 -4.94 1.71
C LEU A 104 8.64 -3.92 2.75
N GLU A 105 8.57 -4.25 4.03
CA GLU A 105 9.12 -3.41 5.09
C GLU A 105 10.61 -3.17 4.93
N LYS A 106 11.39 -4.21 4.61
CA LYS A 106 12.84 -4.10 4.39
C LYS A 106 13.12 -3.28 3.14
N LEU A 107 12.41 -3.57 2.06
CA LEU A 107 12.55 -2.83 0.79
C LEU A 107 12.38 -1.32 0.98
N TRP A 108 11.34 -0.89 1.72
CA TRP A 108 11.00 0.52 1.87
C TRP A 108 11.68 1.22 3.06
N THR A 109 12.40 0.48 3.92
CA THR A 109 13.19 1.07 5.04
C THR A 109 14.70 1.00 4.82
N LEU A 110 15.21 -0.14 4.38
CA LEU A 110 16.63 -0.38 4.15
C LEU A 110 17.04 -0.04 2.71
N GLY A 111 16.15 -0.25 1.74
CA GLY A 111 16.44 0.01 0.33
C GLY A 111 17.76 -0.66 -0.12
N PRO A 112 18.78 0.09 -0.57
CA PRO A 112 20.03 -0.48 -1.05
C PRO A 112 20.89 -1.15 0.04
N TYR A 113 20.54 -0.97 1.32
CA TYR A 113 21.23 -1.58 2.45
C TYR A 113 20.66 -2.95 2.86
N ASP A 114 19.68 -3.47 2.12
CA ASP A 114 19.21 -4.84 2.30
C ASP A 114 20.20 -5.83 1.65
N ASP A 115 20.75 -6.75 2.45
CA ASP A 115 21.70 -7.76 2.01
C ASP A 115 21.17 -8.63 0.87
N GLN A 116 19.86 -8.88 0.82
CA GLN A 116 19.24 -9.62 -0.28
C GLN A 116 19.32 -8.82 -1.59
N LEU A 117 18.94 -7.53 -1.55
CA LEU A 117 19.00 -6.64 -2.71
C LEU A 117 20.45 -6.39 -3.16
N ALA A 118 21.38 -6.26 -2.21
CA ALA A 118 22.80 -6.08 -2.50
C ALA A 118 23.42 -7.29 -3.23
N GLN A 119 22.86 -8.49 -3.04
CA GLN A 119 23.29 -9.73 -3.69
C GLN A 119 22.55 -10.04 -5.00
N MET A 120 21.44 -9.36 -5.29
CA MET A 120 20.73 -9.53 -6.56
C MET A 120 21.56 -8.99 -7.72
N THR A 121 21.71 -9.79 -8.78
CA THR A 121 22.37 -9.35 -10.01
C THR A 121 21.58 -8.19 -10.61
N PRO A 122 22.18 -7.01 -10.86
CA PRO A 122 21.47 -5.91 -11.50
C PRO A 122 20.96 -6.36 -12.86
N GLN A 123 19.65 -6.48 -13.02
CA GLN A 123 19.06 -6.80 -14.31
C GLN A 123 19.04 -5.52 -15.15
N SER A 124 19.92 -5.44 -16.14
CA SER A 124 19.83 -4.36 -17.14
C SER A 124 18.57 -4.57 -17.96
N LEU A 125 17.79 -3.51 -18.14
CA LEU A 125 16.71 -3.52 -19.13
C LEU A 125 17.30 -3.92 -20.50
N PRO A 126 16.57 -4.73 -21.30
CA PRO A 126 16.97 -5.01 -22.67
C PRO A 126 17.24 -3.71 -23.43
N LYS A 127 18.21 -3.73 -24.35
CA LYS A 127 18.56 -2.53 -25.15
C LYS A 127 17.38 -1.98 -25.95
N ASP A 128 16.41 -2.83 -26.25
CA ASP A 128 15.22 -2.51 -27.03
C ASP A 128 14.02 -2.14 -26.15
N PHE A 129 14.22 -2.00 -24.83
CA PHE A 129 13.16 -1.59 -23.90
C PHE A 129 12.87 -0.09 -24.06
N ILE A 130 11.73 0.24 -24.65
CA ILE A 130 11.26 1.62 -24.81
C ILE A 130 10.37 1.97 -23.62
N PHE A 131 10.85 2.90 -22.77
CA PHE A 131 10.04 3.47 -21.69
C PHE A 131 9.02 4.46 -22.29
N GLY A 132 7.72 4.14 -22.23
CA GLY A 132 6.65 5.12 -22.44
C GLY A 132 6.47 5.70 -23.85
N LEU A 133 6.29 4.86 -24.88
CA LEU A 133 5.57 5.28 -26.09
C LEU A 133 4.15 4.69 -26.08
N THR A 134 3.25 5.35 -25.34
CA THR A 134 1.85 5.57 -25.72
C THR A 134 1.33 6.79 -24.99
#